data_AF-A0A1H3Z0K5-F1
#
_entry.id   AF-A0A1H3Z0K5-F1
#
_cell.length_a   1.000
_cell.length_b   1.000
_cell.length_c   1.000
_cell.angle_alpha   90.00
_cell.angle_beta   90.00
_cell.angle_gamma   90.00
#
_symmetry.space_group_name_H-M   'P 1'
#
loop_
_entity.id
_entity.type
_entity.pdbx_description
1 polymer ?
#
loop_
_entity_poly.entity_id
_entity_poly.type
_entity_poly.pdbx_seq_one_letter_code
_entity_poly.pdbx_strand_id
1 'polypeptide(L)'
;MTRLLIVILCAITLLLPQTAFAKSNIDKARDYAKIEKTSEARQLLNQAILDDPLDADVHYEAGLVYSQLGMTSDFDLAMKNACKLKPSYCPKVAEPYYNMGFNLLEQRNDTYAASRAFEMAFAYAPSRKPSAVSRIYNHYLVVANYHVSKQDYSSVFNAVADGMKFGQSSKDFETVILQVLRENKGNKHFDDYRERAIKLLGEEVVSKDFPPKSWKVVHTEEHIGIGWDDNDSKKYHVLFNYPNAYNQKQTIKCTGKFKVWRGSVLKWVEYDKERIFIIDNPNVKGNPGVEIQEGERLIYIAEEFK
;
A
#
# COMPACT_ATOMS: atom_id res chain seq x y z
N MET A 1 47.05 -52.20 -4.31
CA MET A 1 47.74 -50.91 -4.01
C MET A 1 47.76 -49.95 -5.18
N THR A 2 48.05 -50.39 -6.41
CA THR A 2 48.10 -49.54 -7.63
C THR A 2 46.81 -48.79 -7.96
N ARG A 3 45.62 -49.40 -7.80
CA ARG A 3 44.34 -48.68 -8.03
C ARG A 3 44.07 -47.57 -7.01
N LEU A 4 44.44 -47.78 -5.75
CA LEU A 4 44.29 -46.77 -4.69
C LEU A 4 45.27 -45.60 -4.91
N LEU A 5 46.50 -45.92 -5.32
CA LEU A 5 47.52 -44.94 -5.70
C LEU A 5 47.10 -44.11 -6.90
N ILE A 6 46.50 -44.70 -7.95
CA ILE A 6 45.99 -43.97 -9.12
C ILE A 6 44.82 -43.06 -8.76
N VAL A 7 43.88 -43.51 -7.91
CA VAL A 7 42.76 -42.67 -7.44
C VAL A 7 43.26 -41.51 -6.60
N ILE A 8 44.24 -41.74 -5.72
CA ILE A 8 44.87 -40.69 -4.91
C ILE A 8 45.70 -39.75 -5.79
N LEU A 9 46.45 -40.26 -6.78
CA LEU A 9 47.21 -39.43 -7.72
C LEU A 9 46.29 -38.57 -8.58
N CYS A 10 45.21 -39.14 -9.14
CA CYS A 10 44.20 -38.42 -9.89
C CYS A 10 43.50 -37.36 -9.02
N ALA A 11 43.15 -37.70 -7.78
CA ALA A 11 42.59 -36.74 -6.82
C ALA A 11 43.56 -35.60 -6.52
N ILE A 12 44.85 -35.88 -6.30
CA ILE A 12 45.88 -34.86 -6.04
C ILE A 12 46.14 -33.98 -7.28
N THR A 13 46.15 -34.55 -8.49
CA THR A 13 46.30 -33.78 -9.75
C THR A 13 45.07 -32.95 -10.10
N LEU A 14 43.88 -33.34 -9.63
CA LEU A 14 42.64 -32.59 -9.81
C LEU A 14 42.48 -31.45 -8.78
N LEU A 15 43.13 -31.53 -7.62
CA LEU A 15 42.91 -30.59 -6.51
C LEU A 15 43.89 -29.41 -6.40
N LEU A 16 45.06 -29.43 -7.04
CA LEU A 16 46.16 -28.51 -6.69
C LEU A 16 46.76 -27.65 -7.83
N PRO A 17 46.70 -28.01 -9.13
CA PRO A 17 47.11 -27.09 -10.21
C PRO A 17 45.98 -26.18 -10.69
N GLN A 18 44.74 -26.68 -10.73
CA GLN A 18 43.62 -26.01 -11.39
C GLN A 18 43.14 -24.76 -10.65
N THR A 19 43.10 -24.81 -9.32
CA THR A 19 42.81 -23.64 -8.46
C THR A 19 43.81 -22.50 -8.67
N ALA A 20 45.10 -22.80 -8.84
CA ALA A 20 46.14 -21.81 -9.08
C ALA A 20 46.02 -21.16 -10.47
N PHE A 21 45.72 -21.95 -11.51
CA PHE A 21 45.45 -21.42 -12.85
C PHE A 21 44.19 -20.56 -12.89
N ALA A 22 43.09 -21.03 -12.27
CA ALA A 22 41.84 -20.30 -12.17
C ALA A 22 42.05 -18.94 -11.48
N LYS A 23 42.73 -18.93 -10.32
CA LYS A 23 43.02 -17.69 -9.58
C LYS A 23 43.90 -16.73 -10.38
N SER A 24 44.91 -17.25 -11.09
CA SER A 24 45.76 -16.43 -11.97
C SER A 24 44.95 -15.78 -13.11
N ASN A 25 43.99 -16.51 -13.69
CA ASN A 25 43.12 -15.99 -14.73
C ASN A 25 42.18 -14.90 -14.20
N ILE A 26 41.66 -15.04 -12.97
CA ILE A 26 40.86 -14.01 -12.30
C ILE A 26 41.68 -12.74 -12.05
N ASP A 27 42.92 -12.87 -11.56
CA ASP A 27 43.77 -11.71 -11.29
C ASP A 27 44.07 -10.92 -12.57
N LYS A 28 44.39 -11.62 -13.67
CA LYS A 28 44.55 -11.01 -15.00
C LYS A 28 43.25 -10.38 -15.51
N ALA A 29 42.11 -11.03 -15.32
CA ALA A 29 40.81 -10.49 -15.71
C ALA A 29 40.51 -9.18 -14.97
N ARG A 30 40.85 -9.10 -13.68
CA ARG A 30 40.71 -7.90 -12.86
C ARG A 30 41.57 -6.76 -13.39
N ASP A 31 42.78 -7.05 -13.85
CA ASP A 31 43.65 -6.04 -14.46
C ASP A 31 43.12 -5.56 -15.82
N TYR A 32 42.56 -6.46 -16.64
CA TYR A 32 41.87 -6.05 -17.87
C TYR A 32 40.61 -5.24 -17.62
N ALA A 33 39.84 -5.55 -16.57
CA ALA A 33 38.67 -4.77 -16.18
C ALA A 33 39.04 -3.32 -15.84
N LYS A 34 40.18 -3.07 -15.17
CA LYS A 34 40.66 -1.71 -14.84
C LYS A 34 41.01 -0.86 -16.07
N ILE A 35 41.39 -1.50 -17.17
CA ILE A 35 41.73 -0.82 -18.44
C ILE A 35 40.63 -0.98 -19.50
N GLU A 36 39.39 -1.25 -19.05
CA GLU A 36 38.17 -1.34 -19.86
C GLU A 36 38.21 -2.40 -20.97
N LYS A 37 39.13 -3.35 -20.89
CA LYS A 37 39.25 -4.52 -21.78
C LYS A 37 38.25 -5.60 -21.41
N THR A 38 36.98 -5.26 -21.62
CA THR A 38 35.82 -6.01 -21.14
C THR A 38 35.74 -7.42 -21.75
N SER A 39 36.05 -7.54 -23.04
CA SER A 39 36.00 -8.83 -23.76
C SER A 39 37.07 -9.80 -23.26
N GLU A 40 38.30 -9.32 -23.12
CA GLU A 40 39.44 -10.11 -22.64
C GLU A 40 39.25 -10.52 -21.17
N ALA A 41 38.77 -9.61 -20.33
CA ALA A 41 38.44 -9.92 -18.95
C ALA A 41 37.39 -11.03 -18.87
N ARG A 42 36.28 -10.92 -19.63
CA ARG A 42 35.23 -11.95 -19.66
C ARG A 42 35.75 -13.31 -20.09
N GLN A 43 36.59 -13.37 -21.12
CA GLN A 43 37.18 -14.64 -21.58
C GLN A 43 38.01 -15.32 -20.48
N LEU A 44 38.83 -14.54 -19.76
CA LEU A 44 39.63 -15.06 -18.66
C LEU A 44 38.77 -15.53 -17.48
N LEU A 45 37.69 -14.82 -17.16
CA LEU A 45 36.76 -15.25 -16.11
C LEU A 45 36.05 -16.55 -16.47
N ASN A 46 35.59 -16.68 -17.72
CA ASN A 46 35.00 -17.92 -18.22
C ASN A 46 36.02 -19.06 -18.16
N GLN A 47 37.28 -18.80 -18.54
CA GLN A 47 38.35 -19.79 -18.45
C GLN A 47 38.63 -20.19 -17.00
N ALA A 48 38.67 -19.24 -16.06
CA ALA A 48 38.88 -19.53 -14.64
C ALA A 48 37.78 -20.46 -14.08
N ILE A 49 36.52 -20.20 -14.44
CA ILE A 49 35.38 -21.06 -14.05
C ILE A 49 35.48 -22.45 -14.70
N LEU A 50 35.97 -22.54 -15.94
CA LEU A 50 36.19 -23.84 -16.60
C LEU A 50 37.36 -24.61 -16.00
N ASP A 51 38.40 -23.90 -15.58
CA ASP A 51 39.59 -24.48 -14.96
C ASP A 51 39.25 -25.12 -13.61
N ASP A 52 38.41 -24.46 -12.79
CA ASP A 52 37.90 -25.05 -11.55
C ASP A 52 36.40 -24.72 -11.31
N PRO A 53 35.48 -25.53 -11.85
CA PRO A 53 34.05 -25.27 -11.74
C PRO A 53 33.45 -25.59 -10.37
N LEU A 54 34.19 -26.27 -9.47
CA LEU A 54 33.70 -26.68 -8.16
C LEU A 54 34.29 -25.85 -7.01
N ASP A 55 35.26 -24.98 -7.29
CA ASP A 55 35.77 -24.02 -6.32
C ASP A 55 34.82 -22.83 -6.15
N ALA A 56 34.18 -22.75 -4.98
CA ALA A 56 33.28 -21.65 -4.63
C ALA A 56 33.98 -20.28 -4.61
N ASP A 57 35.28 -20.24 -4.30
CA ASP A 57 36.05 -19.01 -4.24
C ASP A 57 36.30 -18.48 -5.66
N VAL A 58 36.52 -19.36 -6.65
CA VAL A 58 36.61 -18.99 -8.08
C VAL A 58 35.31 -18.35 -8.57
N HIS A 59 34.15 -18.96 -8.29
CA HIS A 59 32.85 -18.37 -8.65
C HIS A 59 32.60 -17.03 -7.95
N TYR A 60 32.94 -16.91 -6.66
CA TYR A 60 32.75 -15.68 -5.89
C TYR A 60 33.63 -14.54 -6.44
N GLU A 61 34.92 -14.78 -6.61
CA GLU A 61 35.87 -13.80 -7.12
C GLU A 61 35.56 -13.41 -8.58
N ALA A 62 35.19 -14.37 -9.43
CA ALA A 62 34.77 -14.07 -10.80
C ALA A 62 33.50 -13.19 -10.82
N GLY A 63 32.53 -13.47 -9.96
CA GLY A 63 31.35 -12.62 -9.80
C GLY A 63 31.71 -11.19 -9.40
N LEU A 64 32.67 -10.98 -8.49
CA LEU A 64 33.12 -9.62 -8.15
C LEU A 64 33.67 -8.86 -9.37
N VAL A 65 34.41 -9.54 -10.25
CA VAL A 65 34.93 -8.92 -11.48
C VAL A 65 33.80 -8.69 -12.50
N TYR A 66 32.85 -9.63 -12.66
CA TYR A 66 31.67 -9.40 -13.51
C TYR A 66 30.85 -8.19 -13.06
N SER A 67 30.74 -7.96 -11.74
CA SER A 67 30.09 -6.76 -11.20
C SER A 67 30.82 -5.48 -11.61
N GLN A 68 32.17 -5.48 -11.60
CA GLN A 68 32.96 -4.32 -12.03
C GLN A 68 32.76 -4.02 -13.52
N LEU A 69 32.56 -5.06 -14.33
CA LEU A 69 32.32 -4.97 -15.76
C LEU A 69 30.86 -4.65 -16.14
N GLY A 70 29.95 -4.56 -15.16
CA GLY A 70 28.52 -4.36 -15.41
C GLY A 70 27.80 -5.57 -16.05
N MET A 71 28.39 -6.77 -15.94
CA MET A 71 27.84 -8.00 -16.51
C MET A 71 26.87 -8.68 -15.55
N THR A 72 25.66 -8.12 -15.43
CA THR A 72 24.66 -8.54 -14.43
C THR A 72 24.31 -10.03 -14.51
N SER A 73 24.09 -10.57 -15.71
CA SER A 73 23.71 -11.99 -15.87
C SER A 73 24.82 -12.95 -15.47
N ASP A 74 26.08 -12.64 -15.81
CA ASP A 74 27.24 -13.46 -15.45
C ASP A 74 27.53 -13.35 -13.95
N PHE A 75 27.37 -12.15 -13.38
CA PHE A 75 27.44 -11.91 -11.93
C PHE A 75 26.43 -12.79 -11.16
N ASP A 76 25.15 -12.78 -11.55
CA ASP A 76 24.10 -13.50 -10.84
C ASP A 76 24.33 -15.01 -10.88
N LEU A 77 24.78 -15.52 -12.03
CA LEU A 77 25.11 -16.94 -12.20
C LEU A 77 26.30 -17.35 -11.32
N ALA A 78 27.39 -16.56 -11.34
CA ALA A 78 28.59 -16.82 -10.55
C ALA A 78 28.29 -16.77 -9.05
N MET A 79 27.57 -15.75 -8.57
CA MET A 79 27.20 -15.61 -7.17
C MET A 79 26.27 -16.73 -6.69
N LYS A 80 25.31 -17.14 -7.53
CA LYS A 80 24.44 -18.30 -7.24
C LYS A 80 25.25 -19.59 -7.11
N ASN A 81 26.23 -19.82 -7.98
CA ASN A 81 27.09 -21.00 -7.89
C ASN A 81 28.00 -20.96 -6.65
N ALA A 82 28.61 -19.81 -6.34
CA ALA A 82 29.40 -19.63 -5.12
C ALA A 82 28.59 -19.96 -3.86
N CYS A 83 27.35 -19.44 -3.78
CA CYS A 83 26.41 -19.72 -2.71
C CYS A 83 26.01 -21.20 -2.63
N LYS A 84 25.80 -21.85 -3.77
CA LYS A 84 25.44 -23.28 -3.86
C LYS A 84 26.59 -24.18 -3.39
N LEU A 85 27.82 -23.87 -3.79
CA LEU A 85 29.01 -24.65 -3.46
C LEU A 85 29.46 -24.41 -2.01
N LYS A 86 29.33 -23.17 -1.51
CA LYS A 86 29.72 -22.77 -0.16
C LYS A 86 28.68 -21.80 0.43
N PRO A 87 27.64 -22.32 1.12
CA PRO A 87 26.54 -21.51 1.66
C PRO A 87 26.97 -20.38 2.61
N SER A 88 28.18 -20.41 3.17
CA SER A 88 28.71 -19.30 3.95
C SER A 88 28.96 -18.03 3.14
N TYR A 89 28.93 -18.09 1.80
CA TYR A 89 28.97 -16.91 0.94
C TYR A 89 27.63 -16.19 0.84
N CYS A 90 26.50 -16.88 0.98
CA CYS A 90 25.17 -16.28 0.78
C CYS A 90 24.94 -15.01 1.61
N PRO A 91 25.31 -14.94 2.90
CA PRO A 91 25.15 -13.72 3.69
C PRO A 91 26.00 -12.54 3.18
N LYS A 92 27.17 -12.80 2.57
CA LYS A 92 28.05 -11.78 1.98
C LYS A 92 27.50 -11.26 0.67
N VAL A 93 26.97 -12.16 -0.18
CA VAL A 93 26.31 -11.78 -1.44
C VAL A 93 25.03 -11.00 -1.18
N ALA A 94 24.27 -11.36 -0.14
CA ALA A 94 23.04 -10.66 0.24
C ALA A 94 23.28 -9.26 0.82
N GLU A 95 24.43 -9.01 1.44
CA GLU A 95 24.68 -7.81 2.25
C GLU A 95 24.64 -6.49 1.46
N PRO A 96 25.25 -6.37 0.26
CA PRO A 96 25.12 -5.16 -0.56
C PRO A 96 23.66 -4.83 -0.91
N TYR A 97 22.87 -5.83 -1.30
CA TYR A 97 21.45 -5.64 -1.60
C TYR A 97 20.64 -5.24 -0.36
N TYR A 98 20.96 -5.84 0.78
CA TYR A 98 20.35 -5.51 2.06
C TYR A 98 20.61 -4.05 2.44
N ASN A 99 21.87 -3.60 2.32
CA ASN A 99 22.27 -2.23 2.63
C ASN A 99 21.71 -1.23 1.61
N MET A 100 21.66 -1.60 0.33
CA MET A 100 21.03 -0.80 -0.73
C MET A 100 19.54 -0.58 -0.45
N GLY A 101 18.82 -1.63 -0.02
CA GLY A 101 17.40 -1.51 0.36
C GLY A 101 17.18 -0.45 1.44
N PHE A 102 18.00 -0.44 2.50
CA PHE A 102 17.91 0.60 3.53
C PHE A 102 18.33 1.99 3.04
N ASN A 103 19.40 2.09 2.26
CA ASN A 103 19.84 3.37 1.72
C ASN A 103 18.77 4.03 0.84
N LEU A 104 18.08 3.23 0.02
CA LEU A 104 16.99 3.68 -0.83
C LEU A 104 15.78 4.18 -0.04
N LEU A 105 15.44 3.51 1.08
CA LEU A 105 14.40 4.00 2.00
C LEU A 105 14.82 5.29 2.71
N GLU A 106 16.02 5.31 3.30
CA GLU A 106 16.46 6.42 4.16
C GLU A 106 16.78 7.71 3.39
N GLN A 107 17.39 7.61 2.20
CA GLN A 107 17.86 8.79 1.47
C GLN A 107 16.92 9.23 0.35
N ARG A 108 16.21 8.28 -0.27
CA ARG A 108 15.42 8.54 -1.49
C ARG A 108 13.93 8.32 -1.30
N ASN A 109 13.51 7.70 -0.19
CA ASN A 109 12.15 7.23 0.03
C ASN A 109 11.63 6.40 -1.17
N ASP A 110 12.54 5.69 -1.87
CA ASP A 110 12.22 4.94 -3.09
C ASP A 110 11.82 3.51 -2.70
N THR A 111 10.53 3.35 -2.42
CA THR A 111 9.93 2.15 -1.86
C THR A 111 9.98 0.97 -2.83
N TYR A 112 9.82 1.25 -4.12
CA TYR A 112 9.86 0.25 -5.19
C TYR A 112 11.28 -0.30 -5.37
N ALA A 113 12.28 0.58 -5.49
CA ALA A 113 13.66 0.14 -5.64
C ALA A 113 14.15 -0.58 -4.37
N ALA A 114 13.74 -0.11 -3.19
CA ALA A 114 14.06 -0.78 -1.93
C ALA A 114 13.47 -2.20 -1.86
N SER A 115 12.21 -2.40 -2.26
CA SER A 115 11.59 -3.74 -2.32
C SER A 115 12.39 -4.69 -3.18
N ARG A 116 12.77 -4.25 -4.38
CA ARG A 116 13.58 -5.04 -5.33
C ARG A 116 14.95 -5.40 -4.74
N ALA A 117 15.60 -4.47 -4.05
CA ALA A 117 16.87 -4.73 -3.40
C ALA A 117 16.71 -5.76 -2.26
N PHE A 118 15.67 -5.64 -1.44
CA PHE A 118 15.39 -6.62 -0.39
C PHE A 118 15.04 -8.00 -0.95
N GLU A 119 14.27 -8.08 -2.03
CA GLU A 119 13.96 -9.34 -2.73
C GLU A 119 15.25 -10.07 -3.15
N MET A 120 16.21 -9.35 -3.74
CA MET A 120 17.52 -9.91 -4.09
C MET A 120 18.28 -10.36 -2.84
N ALA A 121 18.31 -9.54 -1.79
CA ALA A 121 18.97 -9.90 -0.53
C ALA A 121 18.38 -11.19 0.08
N PHE A 122 17.06 -11.34 0.06
CA PHE A 122 16.36 -12.50 0.62
C PHE A 122 16.46 -13.74 -0.25
N ALA A 123 16.64 -13.59 -1.57
CA ALA A 123 16.92 -14.71 -2.46
C ALA A 123 18.23 -15.42 -2.09
N TYR A 124 19.25 -14.66 -1.68
CA TYR A 124 20.52 -15.21 -1.21
C TYR A 124 20.47 -15.58 0.28
N ALA A 125 19.91 -14.74 1.15
CA ALA A 125 19.88 -14.96 2.60
C ALA A 125 18.46 -14.80 3.19
N PRO A 126 17.59 -15.82 3.07
CA PRO A 126 16.21 -15.76 3.58
C PRO A 126 16.12 -15.48 5.08
N SER A 127 17.13 -15.90 5.86
CA SER A 127 17.19 -15.67 7.32
C SER A 127 17.27 -14.19 7.70
N ARG A 128 17.67 -13.29 6.79
CA ARG A 128 17.67 -11.83 7.02
C ARG A 128 16.27 -11.21 6.92
N LYS A 129 15.30 -11.91 6.31
CA LYS A 129 13.96 -11.38 6.03
C LYS A 129 13.23 -10.85 7.28
N PRO A 130 13.18 -11.56 8.42
CA PRO A 130 12.46 -11.06 9.60
C PRO A 130 12.99 -9.72 10.13
N SER A 131 14.32 -9.55 10.19
CA SER A 131 14.96 -8.32 10.67
C SER A 131 14.70 -7.15 9.73
N ALA A 132 14.83 -7.35 8.42
CA ALA A 132 14.53 -6.32 7.44
C ALA A 132 13.06 -5.90 7.46
N VAL A 133 12.14 -6.87 7.45
CA VAL A 133 10.70 -6.59 7.52
C VAL A 133 10.37 -5.73 8.73
N SER A 134 10.91 -6.06 9.91
CA SER A 134 10.69 -5.26 11.13
C SER A 134 11.22 -3.82 11.02
N ARG A 135 12.41 -3.63 10.45
CA ARG A 135 12.98 -2.28 10.26
C ARG A 135 12.20 -1.46 9.23
N ILE A 136 11.83 -2.07 8.10
CA ILE A 136 11.03 -1.43 7.04
C ILE A 136 9.66 -1.04 7.58
N TYR A 137 9.03 -1.96 8.31
CA TYR A 137 7.78 -1.73 9.01
C TYR A 137 7.85 -0.49 9.92
N ASN A 138 8.87 -0.43 10.80
CA ASN A 138 9.05 0.71 11.71
C ASN A 138 9.27 2.02 10.96
N HIS A 139 10.01 1.99 9.84
CA HIS A 139 10.22 3.17 8.99
C HIS A 139 8.89 3.72 8.46
N TYR A 140 8.04 2.87 7.86
CA TYR A 140 6.75 3.33 7.32
C TYR A 140 5.78 3.79 8.40
N LEU A 141 5.84 3.20 9.59
CA LEU A 141 5.04 3.66 10.72
C LEU A 141 5.45 5.09 11.12
N VAL A 142 6.75 5.38 11.14
CA VAL A 142 7.26 6.75 11.40
C VAL A 142 6.84 7.72 10.30
N VAL A 143 6.96 7.32 9.02
CA VAL A 143 6.54 8.16 7.87
C VAL A 143 5.05 8.45 7.93
N ALA A 144 4.21 7.43 8.16
CA ALA A 144 2.78 7.59 8.28
C ALA A 144 2.40 8.58 9.41
N ASN A 145 2.99 8.42 10.60
CA ASN A 145 2.76 9.33 11.72
C ASN A 145 3.26 10.75 11.46
N TYR A 146 4.37 10.90 10.73
CA TYR A 146 4.83 12.21 10.28
C TYR A 146 3.78 12.88 9.39
N HIS A 147 3.21 12.17 8.41
CA HIS A 147 2.17 12.73 7.55
C HIS A 147 0.85 13.00 8.28
N VAL A 148 0.49 12.20 9.29
CA VAL A 148 -0.64 12.53 10.20
C VAL A 148 -0.40 13.89 10.86
N SER A 149 0.80 14.16 11.39
CA SER A 149 1.14 15.46 12.00
C SER A 149 1.06 16.64 11.03
N LYS A 150 1.16 16.37 9.72
CA LYS A 150 1.04 17.37 8.65
C LYS A 150 -0.37 17.44 8.05
N GLN A 151 -1.31 16.62 8.52
CA GLN A 151 -2.65 16.45 7.95
C GLN A 151 -2.62 16.07 6.45
N ASP A 152 -1.54 15.44 5.99
CA ASP A 152 -1.37 14.94 4.63
C ASP A 152 -1.83 13.48 4.54
N TYR A 153 -3.14 13.29 4.65
CA TYR A 153 -3.73 11.95 4.77
C TYR A 153 -3.52 11.08 3.54
N SER A 154 -3.37 11.69 2.35
CA SER A 154 -3.10 10.91 1.15
C SER A 154 -1.76 10.18 1.24
N SER A 155 -0.73 10.86 1.75
CA SER A 155 0.57 10.26 2.00
C SER A 155 0.55 9.28 3.16
N VAL A 156 -0.30 9.48 4.18
CA VAL A 156 -0.50 8.48 5.26
C VAL A 156 -0.95 7.14 4.68
N PHE A 157 -2.03 7.14 3.89
CA PHE A 157 -2.54 5.93 3.26
C PHE A 157 -1.51 5.27 2.35
N ASN A 158 -0.70 6.04 1.61
CA ASN A 158 0.36 5.50 0.75
C ASN A 158 1.47 4.83 1.57
N ALA A 159 1.94 5.48 2.64
CA ALA A 159 2.98 4.94 3.52
C ALA A 159 2.50 3.65 4.21
N VAL A 160 1.26 3.60 4.67
CA VAL A 160 0.66 2.38 5.25
C VAL A 160 0.57 1.28 4.19
N ALA A 161 0.09 1.60 2.99
CA ALA A 161 0.00 0.63 1.89
C ALA A 161 1.37 0.03 1.54
N ASP A 162 2.42 0.87 1.47
CA ASP A 162 3.77 0.43 1.18
C ASP A 162 4.37 -0.41 2.32
N GLY A 163 4.14 -0.04 3.57
CA GLY A 163 4.57 -0.83 4.72
C GLY A 163 3.91 -2.21 4.79
N MET A 164 2.63 -2.30 4.47
CA MET A 164 1.89 -3.57 4.48
C MET A 164 2.37 -4.57 3.41
N LYS A 165 2.99 -4.12 2.31
CA LYS A 165 3.58 -5.01 1.28
C LYS A 165 4.65 -5.95 1.84
N PHE A 166 5.33 -5.55 2.92
CA PHE A 166 6.42 -6.32 3.51
C PHE A 166 5.97 -7.40 4.51
N GLY A 167 4.65 -7.61 4.67
CA GLY A 167 4.12 -8.82 5.30
C GLY A 167 3.80 -8.73 6.79
N GLN A 168 3.68 -7.51 7.34
CA GLN A 168 3.02 -7.29 8.63
C GLN A 168 1.83 -6.36 8.42
N SER A 169 0.63 -6.94 8.32
CA SER A 169 -0.57 -6.24 8.80
C SER A 169 -0.42 -6.16 10.31
N SER A 170 -0.16 -4.96 10.81
CA SER A 170 -0.03 -4.72 12.23
C SER A 170 -1.20 -3.90 12.72
N LYS A 171 -1.49 -4.11 14.00
CA LYS A 171 -2.42 -3.30 14.76
C LYS A 171 -2.01 -1.81 14.81
N ASP A 172 -0.73 -1.49 14.60
CA ASP A 172 -0.30 -0.09 14.61
C ASP A 172 -0.69 0.64 13.31
N PHE A 173 -0.56 0.00 12.14
CA PHE A 173 -1.06 0.59 10.90
C PHE A 173 -2.57 0.75 10.91
N GLU A 174 -3.29 -0.26 11.42
CA GLU A 174 -4.72 -0.15 11.70
C GLU A 174 -5.02 1.07 12.58
N THR A 175 -4.28 1.23 13.69
CA THR A 175 -4.44 2.36 14.61
C THR A 175 -4.27 3.71 13.91
N VAL A 176 -3.24 3.86 13.06
CA VAL A 176 -2.99 5.09 12.30
C VAL A 176 -4.15 5.39 11.34
N ILE A 177 -4.63 4.39 10.58
CA ILE A 177 -5.73 4.59 9.63
C ILE A 177 -7.04 4.94 10.35
N LEU A 178 -7.36 4.24 11.44
CA LEU A 178 -8.55 4.53 12.24
C LEU A 178 -8.46 5.88 12.94
N GLN A 179 -7.25 6.36 13.30
CA GLN A 179 -7.05 7.73 13.78
C GLN A 179 -7.41 8.75 12.69
N VAL A 180 -6.91 8.57 11.46
CA VAL A 180 -7.24 9.46 10.33
C VAL A 180 -8.76 9.54 10.13
N LEU A 181 -9.47 8.41 10.18
CA LEU A 181 -10.93 8.41 10.06
C LEU A 181 -11.60 9.17 11.22
N ARG A 182 -11.17 8.98 12.47
CA ARG A 182 -11.72 9.72 13.62
C ARG A 182 -11.54 11.22 13.49
N GLU A 183 -10.34 11.66 13.10
CA GLU A 183 -10.00 13.09 12.97
C GLU A 183 -10.71 13.79 11.81
N ASN A 184 -11.14 13.02 10.79
CA ASN A 184 -11.77 13.57 9.59
C ASN A 184 -13.25 13.21 9.47
N LYS A 185 -13.87 12.74 10.56
CA LYS A 185 -15.30 12.49 10.62
C LYS A 185 -16.07 13.78 10.28
N GLY A 186 -17.05 13.70 9.37
CA GLY A 186 -17.77 14.86 8.82
C GLY A 186 -17.00 15.72 7.79
N ASN A 187 -15.74 15.39 7.45
CA ASN A 187 -15.00 16.06 6.37
C ASN A 187 -15.59 15.68 5.00
N LYS A 188 -15.59 16.61 4.05
CA LYS A 188 -16.02 16.35 2.66
C LYS A 188 -15.28 15.20 1.95
N HIS A 189 -14.08 14.86 2.42
CA HIS A 189 -13.25 13.75 1.91
C HIS A 189 -13.39 12.46 2.74
N PHE A 190 -14.23 12.44 3.78
CA PHE A 190 -14.34 11.30 4.68
C PHE A 190 -14.70 9.99 3.96
N ASP A 191 -15.64 10.05 3.00
CA ASP A 191 -16.06 8.88 2.24
C ASP A 191 -14.89 8.28 1.41
N ASP A 192 -14.02 9.12 0.82
CA ASP A 192 -12.80 8.67 0.13
C ASP A 192 -11.82 8.00 1.10
N TYR A 193 -11.58 8.63 2.25
CA TYR A 193 -10.70 8.05 3.27
C TYR A 193 -11.23 6.71 3.78
N ARG A 194 -12.55 6.59 3.97
CA ARG A 194 -13.21 5.34 4.38
C ARG A 194 -12.99 4.26 3.32
N GLU A 195 -13.19 4.57 2.04
CA GLU A 195 -12.94 3.60 0.94
C GLU A 195 -11.48 3.14 0.89
N ARG A 196 -10.52 4.07 1.07
CA ARG A 196 -9.09 3.73 1.13
C ARG A 196 -8.76 2.87 2.34
N ALA A 197 -9.36 3.17 3.50
CA ALA A 197 -9.21 2.36 4.70
C ALA A 197 -9.74 0.94 4.50
N ILE A 198 -10.90 0.78 3.85
CA ILE A 198 -11.48 -0.54 3.54
C ILE A 198 -10.57 -1.35 2.64
N LYS A 199 -9.95 -0.73 1.63
CA LYS A 199 -8.98 -1.41 0.75
C LYS A 199 -7.75 -1.94 1.51
N LEU A 200 -7.35 -1.28 2.60
CA LEU A 200 -6.17 -1.65 3.38
C LEU A 200 -6.50 -2.62 4.53
N LEU A 201 -7.59 -2.38 5.25
CA LEU A 201 -7.94 -3.06 6.50
C LEU A 201 -9.09 -4.07 6.37
N GLY A 202 -9.87 -3.97 5.29
CA GLY A 202 -11.11 -4.72 5.09
C GLY A 202 -12.36 -4.02 5.63
N GLU A 203 -13.51 -4.34 5.04
CA GLU A 203 -14.81 -3.75 5.40
C GLU A 203 -15.18 -4.01 6.86
N GLU A 204 -14.94 -5.23 7.36
CA GLU A 204 -15.30 -5.64 8.71
C GLU A 204 -14.63 -4.75 9.78
N VAL A 205 -13.33 -4.48 9.63
CA VAL A 205 -12.54 -3.68 10.57
C VAL A 205 -13.03 -2.24 10.56
N VAL A 206 -13.18 -1.64 9.38
CA VAL A 206 -13.58 -0.23 9.25
C VAL A 206 -15.02 -0.01 9.70
N SER A 207 -15.94 -0.88 9.29
CA SER A 207 -17.38 -0.70 9.54
C SER A 207 -17.80 -0.94 10.98
N LYS A 208 -16.94 -1.52 11.81
CA LYS A 208 -17.15 -1.62 13.26
C LYS A 208 -17.28 -0.24 13.92
N ASP A 209 -16.40 0.69 13.55
CA ASP A 209 -16.37 2.05 14.10
C ASP A 209 -16.97 3.09 13.13
N PHE A 210 -16.98 2.77 11.83
CA PHE A 210 -17.43 3.66 10.75
C PHE A 210 -18.37 2.94 9.77
N PRO A 211 -19.58 2.55 10.21
CA PRO A 211 -20.51 1.80 9.39
C PRO A 211 -20.89 2.57 8.11
N PRO A 212 -21.18 1.86 6.99
CA PRO A 212 -21.62 2.50 5.76
C PRO A 212 -22.98 3.16 5.97
N LYS A 213 -23.23 4.27 5.29
CA LYS A 213 -24.53 4.95 5.29
C LYS A 213 -25.62 3.93 5.00
N SER A 214 -26.58 3.82 5.91
CA SER A 214 -27.66 2.83 5.81
C SER A 214 -29.00 3.53 5.58
N TRP A 215 -29.78 3.00 4.65
CA TRP A 215 -31.16 3.41 4.46
C TRP A 215 -31.95 2.94 5.66
N LYS A 216 -32.52 3.88 6.41
CA LYS A 216 -33.44 3.58 7.50
C LYS A 216 -34.84 3.99 7.07
N VAL A 217 -35.78 3.08 7.24
CA VAL A 217 -37.21 3.42 7.12
C VAL A 217 -37.55 4.29 8.32
N VAL A 218 -37.77 5.57 8.06
CA VAL A 218 -38.27 6.50 9.08
C VAL A 218 -39.78 6.39 9.07
N HIS A 219 -40.33 5.71 10.07
CA HIS A 219 -41.77 5.64 10.27
C HIS A 219 -42.26 6.98 10.82
N THR A 220 -42.98 7.75 10.01
CA THR A 220 -43.87 8.79 10.52
C THR A 220 -45.30 8.32 10.33
N GLU A 221 -46.16 8.49 11.34
CA GLU A 221 -47.46 7.81 11.42
C GLU A 221 -48.47 8.20 10.32
N GLU A 222 -48.12 9.08 9.38
CA GLU A 222 -48.98 9.40 8.23
C GLU A 222 -48.26 9.40 6.86
N HIS A 223 -46.93 9.17 6.75
CA HIS A 223 -46.22 9.02 5.47
C HIS A 223 -44.99 8.09 5.58
N ILE A 224 -44.82 7.17 4.63
CA ILE A 224 -43.59 6.37 4.48
C ILE A 224 -42.62 7.13 3.56
N GLY A 225 -41.61 7.78 4.14
CA GLY A 225 -40.50 8.38 3.39
C GLY A 225 -39.29 7.45 3.35
N ILE A 226 -38.61 7.37 2.19
CA ILE A 226 -37.30 6.72 2.08
C ILE A 226 -36.24 7.78 2.41
N GLY A 227 -35.35 7.47 3.36
CA GLY A 227 -34.29 8.36 3.79
C GLY A 227 -33.00 7.64 4.18
N TRP A 228 -31.89 8.37 4.15
CA TRP A 228 -30.59 7.86 4.61
C TRP A 228 -30.22 8.45 5.97
N ASP A 229 -29.65 7.60 6.82
CA ASP A 229 -28.90 7.98 8.03
C ASP A 229 -27.46 8.25 7.61
N ASP A 230 -26.95 9.44 7.94
CA ASP A 230 -25.55 9.78 7.66
C ASP A 230 -24.56 9.10 8.64
N ASN A 231 -25.05 8.28 9.57
CA ASN A 231 -24.32 7.53 10.60
C ASN A 231 -23.43 8.41 11.52
N ASP A 232 -23.58 9.73 11.46
CA ASP A 232 -22.61 10.65 12.05
C ASP A 232 -23.27 11.79 12.82
N SER A 233 -24.32 12.39 12.25
CA SER A 233 -24.96 13.56 12.86
C SER A 233 -26.29 13.25 13.54
N LYS A 234 -26.70 11.97 13.58
CA LYS A 234 -28.05 11.54 14.01
C LYS A 234 -29.12 12.30 13.23
N LYS A 235 -28.92 12.48 11.93
CA LYS A 235 -29.87 13.18 11.07
C LYS A 235 -30.39 12.29 9.98
N TYR A 236 -31.67 12.45 9.71
CA TYR A 236 -32.43 11.70 8.72
C TYR A 236 -32.82 12.62 7.59
N HIS A 237 -32.56 12.20 6.35
CA HIS A 237 -32.99 12.92 5.16
C HIS A 237 -34.23 12.24 4.56
N VAL A 238 -35.39 12.87 4.64
CA VAL A 238 -36.66 12.36 4.10
C VAL A 238 -36.91 12.94 2.72
N LEU A 239 -37.16 12.08 1.73
CA LEU A 239 -37.61 12.47 0.39
C LEU A 239 -39.11 12.19 0.22
N PHE A 240 -39.88 13.23 -0.09
CA PHE A 240 -41.31 13.11 -0.41
C PHE A 240 -41.48 12.98 -1.93
N ASN A 241 -41.92 11.83 -2.44
CA ASN A 241 -42.09 11.63 -3.88
C ASN A 241 -43.46 12.12 -4.36
N TYR A 242 -43.53 13.19 -5.16
CA TYR A 242 -44.79 13.66 -5.75
C TYR A 242 -44.69 13.92 -7.27
N PRO A 243 -45.59 13.30 -8.08
CA PRO A 243 -45.59 13.51 -9.53
C PRO A 243 -46.04 14.91 -10.00
N ASN A 244 -46.78 15.68 -9.18
CA ASN A 244 -47.28 17.02 -9.53
C ASN A 244 -47.45 17.90 -8.27
N ALA A 245 -46.53 18.86 -8.05
CA ALA A 245 -46.55 19.77 -6.88
C ALA A 245 -47.22 21.13 -7.16
N TYR A 246 -47.82 21.31 -8.34
CA TYR A 246 -48.42 22.58 -8.77
C TYR A 246 -49.75 22.84 -8.06
N ASN A 247 -50.02 24.10 -7.67
CA ASN A 247 -51.20 24.53 -6.89
C ASN A 247 -51.36 23.83 -5.54
N GLN A 248 -50.24 23.50 -4.90
CA GLN A 248 -50.23 22.84 -3.60
C GLN A 248 -49.64 23.74 -2.51
N LYS A 249 -50.34 23.80 -1.40
CA LYS A 249 -49.84 24.31 -0.13
C LYS A 249 -49.24 23.13 0.62
N GLN A 250 -47.93 23.18 0.82
CA GLN A 250 -47.17 22.15 1.52
C GLN A 250 -46.85 22.64 2.92
N THR A 251 -47.30 21.92 3.94
CA THR A 251 -47.04 22.21 5.35
C THR A 251 -46.13 21.12 5.90
N ILE A 252 -44.97 21.52 6.42
CA ILE A 252 -44.02 20.65 7.08
C ILE A 252 -44.02 21.01 8.57
N LYS A 253 -44.32 20.04 9.44
CA LYS A 253 -44.25 20.20 10.89
C LYS A 253 -43.24 19.22 11.44
N CYS A 254 -42.39 19.69 12.34
CA CYS A 254 -41.40 18.87 13.02
C CYS A 254 -41.49 19.13 14.53
N THR A 255 -41.27 18.12 15.38
CA THR A 255 -41.23 18.32 16.85
C THR A 255 -40.06 19.18 17.30
N GLY A 256 -39.01 19.27 16.48
CA GLY A 256 -37.82 20.08 16.67
C GLY A 256 -37.43 20.82 15.39
N LYS A 257 -36.22 21.38 15.37
CA LYS A 257 -35.71 22.07 14.17
C LYS A 257 -35.54 21.09 13.01
N PHE A 258 -35.81 21.57 11.79
CA PHE A 258 -35.58 20.81 10.57
C PHE A 258 -34.99 21.69 9.49
N LYS A 259 -34.34 21.09 8.49
CA LYS A 259 -33.91 21.81 7.30
C LYS A 259 -34.61 21.31 6.06
N VAL A 260 -34.85 22.22 5.12
CA VAL A 260 -35.41 21.87 3.80
C VAL A 260 -34.39 22.25 2.74
N TRP A 261 -34.14 21.34 1.80
CA TRP A 261 -33.35 21.63 0.61
C TRP A 261 -34.12 22.58 -0.31
N ARG A 262 -33.60 23.78 -0.51
CA ARG A 262 -34.22 24.80 -1.36
C ARG A 262 -33.50 24.83 -2.69
N GLY A 263 -34.04 24.12 -3.69
CA GLY A 263 -33.46 24.03 -5.04
C GLY A 263 -33.24 25.39 -5.72
N SER A 264 -34.08 26.39 -5.43
CA SER A 264 -33.93 27.75 -5.99
C SER A 264 -32.69 28.51 -5.51
N VAL A 265 -32.13 28.12 -4.36
CA VAL A 265 -30.96 28.77 -3.74
C VAL A 265 -29.83 27.76 -3.46
N LEU A 266 -29.97 26.52 -3.93
CA LEU A 266 -29.01 25.42 -3.82
C LEU A 266 -28.42 25.25 -2.41
N LYS A 267 -29.25 25.38 -1.37
CA LYS A 267 -28.82 25.25 0.03
C LYS A 267 -29.89 24.67 0.94
N TRP A 268 -29.45 24.09 2.05
CA TRP A 268 -30.29 23.74 3.19
C TRP A 268 -30.67 25.00 3.97
N VAL A 269 -31.96 25.16 4.25
CA VAL A 269 -32.49 26.26 5.07
C VAL A 269 -33.14 25.68 6.31
N GLU A 270 -32.73 26.13 7.49
CA GLU A 270 -33.26 25.71 8.79
C GLU A 270 -34.57 26.42 9.13
N TYR A 271 -35.48 25.66 9.72
CA TYR A 271 -36.78 26.08 10.23
C TYR A 271 -36.97 25.49 11.63
N ASP A 272 -37.82 26.13 12.44
CA ASP A 272 -38.15 25.64 13.77
C ASP A 272 -39.22 24.54 13.69
N LYS A 273 -40.41 24.73 14.26
CA LYS A 273 -41.41 23.65 14.42
C LYS A 273 -42.34 23.47 13.22
N GLU A 274 -42.54 24.51 12.43
CA GLU A 274 -43.49 24.47 11.30
C GLU A 274 -43.03 25.37 10.17
N ARG A 275 -43.22 24.91 8.94
CA ARG A 275 -43.07 25.73 7.76
C ARG A 275 -44.12 25.41 6.71
N ILE A 276 -44.78 26.46 6.24
CA ILE A 276 -45.70 26.40 5.11
C ILE A 276 -44.98 26.92 3.86
N PHE A 277 -45.09 26.17 2.77
CA PHE A 277 -44.65 26.53 1.44
C PHE A 277 -45.85 26.58 0.51
N ILE A 278 -45.99 27.67 -0.22
CA ILE A 278 -46.99 27.81 -1.27
C ILE A 278 -46.27 27.56 -2.60
N ILE A 279 -46.72 26.56 -3.36
CA ILE A 279 -46.17 26.25 -4.68
C ILE A 279 -47.20 26.66 -5.73
N ASP A 280 -47.07 27.89 -6.19
CA ASP A 280 -47.88 28.53 -7.23
C ASP A 280 -47.18 28.55 -8.59
N ASN A 281 -45.93 28.10 -8.67
CA ASN A 281 -45.14 28.10 -9.89
C ASN A 281 -45.10 26.70 -10.52
N PRO A 282 -45.61 26.53 -11.75
CA PRO A 282 -45.68 25.23 -12.43
C PRO A 282 -44.30 24.66 -12.81
N ASN A 283 -43.25 25.49 -12.78
CA ASN A 283 -41.88 25.08 -13.10
C ASN A 283 -41.09 24.57 -11.88
N VAL A 284 -41.66 24.59 -10.67
CA VAL A 284 -41.02 24.03 -9.49
C VAL A 284 -41.06 22.51 -9.58
N LYS A 285 -40.01 21.94 -10.17
CA LYS A 285 -39.73 20.50 -10.16
C LYS A 285 -38.81 20.22 -8.98
N GLY A 286 -39.35 19.64 -7.92
CA GLY A 286 -38.50 19.24 -6.80
C GLY A 286 -39.30 18.70 -5.63
N ASN A 287 -39.01 17.45 -5.29
CA ASN A 287 -39.34 16.87 -4.00
C ASN A 287 -38.54 17.62 -2.92
N PRO A 288 -39.18 18.22 -1.89
CA PRO A 288 -38.42 18.82 -0.80
C PRO A 288 -37.69 17.71 -0.04
N GLY A 289 -36.36 17.70 -0.12
CA GLY A 289 -35.56 16.94 0.82
C GLY A 289 -35.63 17.62 2.18
N VAL A 290 -35.94 16.86 3.23
CA VAL A 290 -36.03 17.37 4.61
C VAL A 290 -35.02 16.67 5.50
N GLU A 291 -34.16 17.42 6.19
CA GLU A 291 -33.22 16.94 7.21
C GLU A 291 -33.85 17.16 8.60
N ILE A 292 -34.01 16.09 9.38
CA ILE A 292 -34.48 16.13 10.79
C ILE A 292 -33.48 15.43 11.71
N GLN A 293 -33.53 15.69 13.01
CA GLN A 293 -32.73 14.95 14.01
C GLN A 293 -33.41 13.63 14.43
N GLU A 294 -32.61 12.70 14.95
CA GLU A 294 -33.08 11.44 15.50
C GLU A 294 -34.09 11.63 16.63
N GLY A 295 -35.21 10.90 16.54
CA GLY A 295 -36.31 10.96 17.50
C GLY A 295 -37.32 12.08 17.23
N GLU A 296 -37.04 12.99 16.29
CA GLU A 296 -37.99 14.02 15.88
C GLU A 296 -39.09 13.44 14.99
N ARG A 297 -40.33 13.91 15.18
CA ARG A 297 -41.50 13.53 14.40
C ARG A 297 -41.73 14.55 13.31
N LEU A 298 -41.81 14.09 12.06
CA LEU A 298 -42.06 14.91 10.88
C LEU A 298 -43.44 14.61 10.30
N ILE A 299 -44.26 15.64 10.15
CA ILE A 299 -45.56 15.60 9.48
C ILE A 299 -45.44 16.45 8.21
N TYR A 300 -45.87 15.89 7.10
CA TYR A 300 -45.94 16.59 5.82
C TYR A 300 -47.38 16.53 5.32
N ILE A 301 -47.93 17.70 5.00
CA ILE A 301 -49.31 17.86 4.53
C ILE A 301 -49.24 18.60 3.20
N ALA A 302 -49.79 18.02 2.13
CA ALA A 302 -49.99 18.70 0.87
C ALA A 302 -51.48 18.90 0.63
N GLU A 303 -51.89 20.16 0.51
CA GLU A 303 -53.29 20.55 0.26
C GLU A 303 -53.34 21.24 -1.11
N GLU A 304 -54.18 20.77 -2.03
CA GLU A 304 -54.50 21.55 -3.23
C GLU A 304 -55.30 22.79 -2.81
N PHE A 305 -54.89 23.97 -3.28
CA PHE A 305 -55.71 25.17 -3.16
C PHE A 305 -56.32 25.52 -4.52
N LYS A 306 -57.63 25.78 -4.51
CA LYS A 306 -58.41 26.20 -5.67
C LYS A 306 -58.20 27.68 -5.97
#